data_AF-A0A7S4EZK6-F1
#
_entry.id   AF-A0A7S4EZK6-F1
#
_cell.length_a   1.000
_cell.length_b   1.000
_cell.length_c   1.000
_cell.angle_alpha   90.00
_cell.angle_beta   90.00
_cell.angle_gamma   90.00
#
_symmetry.space_group_name_H-M   'P 1'
#
loop_
_entity.id
_entity.type
_entity.pdbx_description
1 polymer ?
#
loop_
_entity_poly.entity_id
_entity_poly.type
_entity_poly.pdbx_seq_one_letter_code
_entity_poly.pdbx_strand_id
1 'polypeptide(L)'
;YLPPPQQYDDNGMPVPQDEDDLQDHFEEFYEDIFEELTNIGGELEQLRVCENLSDHLAGNVYAKFREEEDAEKALQKLMGRFYAGRPILAQFCPVTDFKDARCRQFEESTCSRGGYCNFMHLKKVSSRLQRRLIARLERERCVLSPHPSHESNGAELAFSTMPR
;
A
#
# COMPACT_ATOMS: atom_id res chain seq x y z
N TYR A 1 7.73 1.61 -2.08
CA TYR A 1 8.35 0.64 -3.00
C TYR A 1 9.57 1.28 -3.64
N LEU A 2 10.74 0.66 -3.50
CA LEU A 2 11.91 0.99 -4.32
C LEU A 2 12.06 -0.15 -5.32
N PRO A 3 11.84 0.11 -6.63
CA PRO A 3 12.11 -0.92 -7.62
C PRO A 3 13.60 -1.29 -7.62
N PRO A 4 13.95 -2.52 -8.01
CA PRO A 4 15.34 -2.90 -8.20
C PRO A 4 16.04 -1.91 -9.15
N PRO A 5 17.31 -1.56 -8.89
CA PRO A 5 18.02 -0.57 -9.70
C PRO A 5 18.13 -1.03 -11.17
N GLN A 6 17.95 -0.08 -12.09
CA GLN A 6 18.14 -0.30 -13.52
C GLN A 6 19.58 -0.75 -13.81
N GLN A 7 19.72 -1.90 -14.46
CA GLN A 7 21.01 -2.40 -14.90
C GLN A 7 21.32 -1.89 -16.31
N TYR A 8 22.60 -1.71 -16.61
CA TYR A 8 23.10 -1.28 -17.91
C TYR A 8 24.10 -2.31 -18.41
N ASP A 9 24.06 -2.63 -19.70
CA ASP A 9 25.03 -3.50 -20.34
C ASP A 9 26.39 -2.79 -20.56
N ASP A 10 27.39 -3.51 -21.07
CA ASP A 10 28.73 -2.95 -21.34
C ASP A 10 28.71 -1.77 -22.34
N ASN A 11 27.63 -1.63 -23.12
CA ASN A 11 27.44 -0.54 -24.08
C ASN A 11 26.68 0.65 -23.47
N GLY A 12 26.29 0.58 -22.19
CA GLY A 12 25.51 1.61 -21.50
C GLY A 12 24.02 1.63 -21.84
N MET A 13 23.49 0.56 -22.43
CA MET A 13 22.07 0.43 -22.75
C MET A 13 21.32 -0.20 -21.56
N PRO A 14 20.11 0.28 -21.22
CA PRO A 14 19.34 -0.30 -20.13
C PRO A 14 18.93 -1.74 -20.46
N VAL A 15 19.34 -2.67 -19.60
CA VAL A 15 18.91 -4.07 -19.69
C VAL A 15 17.41 -4.13 -19.35
N PRO A 16 16.56 -4.72 -20.20
CA PRO A 16 15.14 -4.87 -19.89
C PRO A 16 14.98 -5.61 -18.55
N GLN A 17 14.23 -5.02 -17.63
CA GLN A 17 13.85 -5.69 -16.40
C GLN A 17 12.70 -6.65 -16.72
N ASP A 18 12.78 -7.86 -16.17
CA ASP A 18 11.71 -8.83 -16.30
C ASP A 18 10.49 -8.36 -15.47
N GLU A 19 9.31 -8.39 -16.08
CA GLU A 19 8.09 -7.90 -15.43
C GLU A 19 7.66 -8.82 -14.28
N ASP A 20 7.96 -10.12 -14.33
CA ASP A 20 7.67 -11.05 -13.24
C ASP A 20 8.62 -10.77 -12.06
N ASP A 21 9.90 -10.50 -12.31
CA ASP A 21 10.86 -10.09 -11.27
C ASP A 21 10.42 -8.77 -10.59
N LEU A 22 9.97 -7.79 -11.37
CA LEU A 22 9.45 -6.52 -10.84
C LEU A 22 8.17 -6.72 -10.01
N GLN A 23 7.31 -7.65 -10.42
CA GLN A 23 6.11 -8.00 -9.69
C GLN A 23 6.47 -8.70 -8.37
N ASP A 24 7.41 -9.65 -8.37
CA ASP A 24 7.85 -10.35 -7.17
C ASP A 24 8.44 -9.37 -6.14
N HIS A 25 9.32 -8.45 -6.57
CA HIS A 25 9.85 -7.40 -5.69
C HIS A 25 8.76 -6.48 -5.13
N PHE A 26 7.75 -6.16 -5.93
CA PHE A 26 6.61 -5.39 -5.46
C PHE A 26 5.78 -6.17 -4.42
N GLU A 27 5.58 -7.47 -4.63
CA GLU A 27 4.83 -8.33 -3.72
C GLU A 27 5.57 -8.56 -2.40
N GLU A 28 6.90 -8.69 -2.42
CA GLU A 28 7.74 -8.70 -1.22
C GLU A 28 7.56 -7.41 -0.41
N PHE A 29 7.63 -6.25 -1.06
CA PHE A 29 7.37 -4.96 -0.42
C PHE A 29 5.94 -4.89 0.15
N TYR A 30 4.94 -5.36 -0.60
CA TYR A 30 3.55 -5.32 -0.17
C TYR A 30 3.32 -6.20 1.07
N GLU A 31 3.89 -7.40 1.09
CA GLU A 31 3.81 -8.32 2.20
C GLU A 31 4.52 -7.79 3.46
N ASP A 32 5.72 -7.26 3.31
CA ASP A 32 6.50 -6.65 4.41
C ASP A 32 5.73 -5.52 5.09
N ILE A 33 5.15 -4.60 4.30
CA ILE A 33 4.31 -3.52 4.83
C ILE A 33 3.03 -4.05 5.47
N PHE A 34 2.38 -5.05 4.85
CA PHE A 34 1.17 -5.65 5.40
C PHE A 34 1.43 -6.27 6.78
N GLU A 35 2.46 -7.09 6.90
CA GLU A 35 2.82 -7.74 8.17
C GLU A 35 3.20 -6.73 9.25
N GLU A 36 4.02 -5.74 8.90
CA GLU A 36 4.45 -4.72 9.85
C GLU A 36 3.25 -3.92 10.39
N LEU A 37 2.33 -3.49 9.51
CA LEU A 37 1.13 -2.76 9.91
C LEU A 37 0.20 -3.60 10.77
N THR A 38 0.01 -4.88 10.44
CA THR A 38 -0.80 -5.78 11.28
C THR A 38 -0.17 -5.98 12.66
N ASN A 39 1.16 -6.09 12.73
CA ASN A 39 1.87 -6.26 14.00
C ASN A 39 1.82 -5.01 14.89
N ILE A 40 1.94 -3.81 14.31
CA ILE A 40 2.00 -2.56 15.09
C ILE A 40 0.62 -1.97 15.36
N GLY A 41 -0.30 -2.12 14.41
CA GLY A 41 -1.59 -1.44 14.36
C GLY A 41 -2.76 -2.31 14.72
N GLY A 42 -2.78 -3.61 14.36
CA GLY A 42 -3.92 -4.49 14.59
C GLY A 42 -4.57 -4.96 13.29
N GLU A 43 -5.91 -5.12 13.29
CA GLU A 43 -6.63 -5.69 12.14
C GLU A 43 -6.67 -4.69 10.97
N LEU A 44 -6.00 -5.05 9.87
CA LEU A 44 -5.96 -4.26 8.64
C LEU A 44 -7.09 -4.71 7.70
N GLU A 45 -8.00 -3.80 7.33
CA GLU A 45 -9.07 -4.08 6.38
C GLU A 45 -8.60 -4.00 4.93
N GLN A 46 -7.81 -2.97 4.60
CA GLN A 46 -7.35 -2.72 3.23
C GLN A 46 -5.96 -2.10 3.22
N LEU A 47 -5.11 -2.58 2.30
CA LEU A 47 -3.80 -2.00 1.99
C LEU A 47 -3.72 -1.68 0.49
N ARG A 48 -3.33 -0.45 0.16
CA ARG A 48 -3.27 0.06 -1.22
C ARG A 48 -1.94 0.77 -1.44
N VAL A 49 -1.31 0.53 -2.59
CA VAL A 49 -0.06 1.19 -3.00
C VAL A 49 -0.30 1.90 -4.33
N CYS A 50 0.09 3.17 -4.41
CA CYS A 50 -0.06 3.99 -5.61
C CYS A 50 1.17 3.90 -6.52
N GLU A 51 0.93 3.63 -7.80
CA GLU A 51 1.90 3.71 -8.92
C GLU A 51 1.68 4.95 -9.79
N ASN A 52 1.12 6.01 -9.21
CA ASN A 52 0.97 7.30 -9.88
C ASN A 52 2.34 7.85 -10.32
N LEU A 53 2.34 8.59 -11.43
CA LEU A 53 3.49 9.39 -11.87
C LEU A 53 3.52 10.79 -11.23
N SER A 54 2.43 11.18 -10.57
CA SER A 54 2.29 12.51 -9.97
C SER A 54 2.95 12.56 -8.60
N ASP A 55 3.73 13.60 -8.33
CA ASP A 55 4.51 13.72 -7.08
C ASP A 55 3.67 13.63 -5.79
N HIS A 56 2.38 13.96 -5.87
CA HIS A 56 1.48 13.95 -4.72
C HIS A 56 0.87 12.57 -4.41
N LEU A 57 0.96 11.61 -5.34
CA LEU A 57 0.42 10.23 -5.17
C LEU A 57 1.48 9.15 -5.38
N ALA A 58 2.58 9.45 -6.07
CA ALA A 58 3.61 8.48 -6.42
C ALA A 58 4.17 7.79 -5.17
N GLY A 59 4.05 6.46 -5.12
CA GLY A 59 4.60 5.65 -4.04
C GLY A 59 3.88 5.77 -2.69
N ASN A 60 2.76 6.50 -2.60
CA ASN A 60 1.96 6.56 -1.38
C ASN A 60 1.34 5.21 -1.06
N VAL A 61 1.28 4.91 0.23
CA VAL A 61 0.64 3.71 0.76
C VAL A 61 -0.53 4.13 1.65
N TYR A 62 -1.67 3.48 1.46
CA TYR A 62 -2.88 3.71 2.22
C TYR A 62 -3.28 2.44 2.93
N ALA A 63 -3.50 2.54 4.24
CA ALA A 63 -3.85 1.45 5.13
C ALA A 63 -5.13 1.82 5.87
N LYS A 64 -6.17 1.01 5.70
CA LYS A 64 -7.41 1.12 6.46
C LYS A 64 -7.40 0.09 7.57
N PHE A 65 -7.45 0.57 8.81
CA PHE A 65 -7.63 -0.29 9.98
C PHE A 65 -9.12 -0.43 10.27
N ARG A 66 -9.47 -1.53 10.93
CA ARG A 66 -10.84 -1.77 11.36
C ARG A 66 -11.29 -0.80 12.45
N GLU A 67 -10.43 -0.58 13.44
CA GLU A 67 -10.70 0.30 14.57
C GLU A 67 -9.85 1.59 14.46
N GLU A 68 -10.39 2.72 14.93
CA GLU A 68 -9.67 4.00 14.87
C GLU A 68 -8.46 4.02 15.81
N GLU A 69 -8.57 3.37 16.99
CA GLU A 69 -7.48 3.29 17.96
C GLU A 69 -6.28 2.51 17.41
N ASP A 70 -6.53 1.55 16.53
CA ASP A 70 -5.50 0.74 15.87
C ASP A 70 -4.70 1.58 14.85
N ALA A 71 -5.39 2.46 14.11
CA ALA A 71 -4.76 3.44 13.25
C ALA A 71 -3.90 4.44 14.06
N GLU A 72 -4.41 4.93 15.20
CA GLU A 72 -3.64 5.83 16.06
C GLU A 72 -2.37 5.16 16.60
N LYS A 73 -2.47 3.92 17.09
CA LYS A 73 -1.30 3.14 17.54
C LYS A 73 -0.28 2.95 16.43
N ALA A 74 -0.72 2.58 15.23
CA ALA A 74 0.16 2.40 14.09
C ALA A 74 0.88 3.72 13.73
N LEU A 75 0.16 4.83 13.69
CA LEU A 75 0.74 6.16 13.45
C LEU A 75 1.85 6.47 14.45
N GLN A 76 1.58 6.35 15.75
CA GLN A 76 2.56 6.61 16.80
C GLN A 76 3.79 5.70 16.69
N LYS A 77 3.61 4.43 16.33
CA LYS A 77 4.71 3.48 16.15
C LYS A 77 5.50 3.70 14.86
N LEU A 78 4.90 4.28 13.82
CA LEU A 78 5.58 4.61 12.56
C LEU A 78 6.36 5.93 12.64
N MET A 79 5.93 6.88 13.49
CA MET A 79 6.61 8.16 13.65
C MET A 79 8.07 7.98 14.07
N GLY A 80 8.98 8.61 13.31
CA GLY A 80 10.43 8.56 13.56
C GLY A 80 11.13 7.29 13.08
N ARG A 81 10.41 6.35 12.45
CA ARG A 81 11.01 5.15 11.83
C ARG A 81 11.48 5.42 10.41
N PHE A 82 12.30 4.50 9.91
CA PHE A 82 12.87 4.51 8.58
C PHE A 82 12.52 3.22 7.85
N TYR A 83 12.29 3.33 6.54
CA TYR A 83 12.12 2.21 5.63
C TYR A 83 13.14 2.35 4.49
N ALA A 84 13.96 1.32 4.26
CA ALA A 84 15.02 1.34 3.24
C ALA A 84 15.90 2.62 3.27
N GLY A 85 16.24 3.08 4.47
CA GLY A 85 17.06 4.28 4.69
C GLY A 85 16.33 5.62 4.53
N ARG A 86 15.03 5.62 4.25
CA ARG A 86 14.20 6.85 4.13
C ARG A 86 13.25 6.98 5.33
N PRO A 87 13.06 8.18 5.91
CA PRO A 87 12.12 8.35 7.00
C PRO A 87 10.68 8.11 6.53
N ILE A 88 9.88 7.47 7.39
CA ILE A 88 8.47 7.18 7.13
C ILE A 88 7.65 8.41 7.52
N LEU A 89 6.87 8.95 6.58
CA LEU A 89 5.94 10.05 6.82
C LEU A 89 4.52 9.50 6.89
N ALA A 90 4.06 9.19 8.10
CA ALA A 90 2.69 8.72 8.33
C ALA A 90 1.78 9.86 8.81
N GLN A 91 0.55 9.90 8.29
CA GLN A 91 -0.50 10.84 8.71
C GLN A 91 -1.89 10.23 8.55
N PHE A 92 -2.88 10.79 9.23
CA PHE A 92 -4.29 10.43 8.97
C PHE A 92 -4.71 10.88 7.56
N CYS A 93 -5.54 10.06 6.92
CA CYS A 93 -6.10 10.34 5.61
C CYS A 93 -7.57 10.74 5.75
N PRO A 94 -8.04 11.81 5.09
CA PRO A 94 -9.46 12.15 5.06
C PRO A 94 -10.27 11.26 4.09
N VAL A 95 -9.61 10.41 3.32
CA VAL A 95 -10.30 9.40 2.50
C VAL A 95 -10.98 8.42 3.45
N THR A 96 -12.20 8.03 3.11
CA THR A 96 -13.02 7.08 3.89
C THR A 96 -13.48 5.88 3.05
N ASP A 97 -13.39 6.00 1.72
CA ASP A 97 -13.60 4.90 0.78
C ASP A 97 -12.61 5.00 -0.39
N PHE A 98 -11.71 4.02 -0.47
CA PHE A 98 -10.77 3.89 -1.58
C PHE A 98 -11.44 3.65 -2.94
N LYS A 99 -12.70 3.17 -2.96
CA LYS A 99 -13.44 2.95 -4.21
C LYS A 99 -13.74 4.23 -4.97
N ASP A 100 -13.89 5.35 -4.27
CA ASP A 100 -14.17 6.65 -4.88
C ASP A 100 -12.88 7.42 -5.18
N ALA A 101 -11.79 7.11 -4.47
CA ALA A 101 -10.49 7.74 -4.68
C ALA A 101 -9.67 7.12 -5.83
N ARG A 102 -10.00 5.90 -6.29
CA ARG A 102 -9.29 5.19 -7.38
C ARG A 102 -9.64 5.72 -8.77
N CYS A 103 -8.66 5.70 -9.66
CA CYS A 103 -8.86 6.08 -11.06
C CYS A 103 -9.46 4.92 -11.87
N ARG A 104 -10.76 4.96 -12.17
CA ARG A 104 -11.43 3.90 -12.97
C ARG A 104 -10.79 3.69 -14.36
N GLN A 105 -10.39 4.78 -15.02
CA GLN A 105 -9.72 4.70 -16.33
C GLN A 105 -8.37 3.99 -16.24
N PHE A 106 -7.64 4.12 -15.12
CA PHE A 106 -6.36 3.44 -14.96
C PHE A 106 -6.54 1.94 -14.83
N GLU A 107 -7.60 1.49 -14.18
CA GLU A 107 -7.88 0.06 -13.99
C GLU A 107 -8.21 -0.65 -15.30
N GLU A 108 -8.89 0.07 -16.19
CA GLU A 108 -9.17 -0.31 -17.56
C GLU A 108 -7.96 -0.10 -18.50
N SER A 109 -6.83 0.40 -17.98
CA SER A 109 -5.62 0.72 -18.74
C SER A 109 -5.82 1.78 -19.83
N THR A 110 -6.77 2.70 -19.63
CA THR A 110 -7.14 3.79 -20.56
C THR A 110 -6.85 5.19 -20.03
N CYS A 111 -6.28 5.33 -18.83
CA CYS A 111 -5.95 6.63 -18.26
C CYS A 111 -4.80 7.30 -19.04
N SER A 112 -5.10 8.41 -19.72
CA SER A 112 -4.13 9.20 -20.50
C SER A 112 -3.65 10.46 -19.78
N ARG A 113 -4.02 10.67 -18.51
CA ARG A 113 -3.70 11.89 -17.75
C ARG A 113 -2.24 11.94 -17.27
N GLY A 114 -1.52 10.82 -17.29
CA GLY A 114 -0.12 10.75 -16.85
C GLY A 114 0.07 11.33 -15.44
N GLY A 115 1.10 12.18 -15.27
CA GLY A 115 1.41 12.87 -14.01
C GLY A 115 0.38 13.93 -13.56
N TYR A 116 -0.68 14.16 -14.33
CA TYR A 116 -1.76 15.09 -13.98
C TYR A 116 -3.00 14.38 -13.42
N CYS A 117 -2.97 13.05 -13.23
CA CYS A 117 -4.07 12.34 -12.60
C CYS A 117 -4.09 12.56 -11.09
N ASN A 118 -5.24 13.03 -10.58
CA ASN A 118 -5.48 13.26 -9.15
C ASN A 118 -6.16 12.08 -8.45
N PHE A 119 -6.39 10.97 -9.17
CA PHE A 119 -7.00 9.75 -8.63
C PHE A 119 -5.93 8.68 -8.44
N MET A 120 -6.11 7.81 -7.45
CA MET A 120 -5.15 6.76 -7.11
C MET A 120 -5.03 5.75 -8.27
N HIS A 121 -3.82 5.60 -8.79
CA HIS A 121 -3.44 4.52 -9.72
C HIS A 121 -2.90 3.38 -8.86
N LEU A 122 -3.71 2.36 -8.63
CA LEU A 122 -3.38 1.30 -7.67
C LEU A 122 -2.55 0.21 -8.35
N LYS A 123 -1.36 -0.07 -7.78
CA LYS A 123 -0.55 -1.20 -8.22
C LYS A 123 -1.27 -2.51 -7.89
N LYS A 124 -1.40 -3.38 -8.88
CA LYS A 124 -2.08 -4.67 -8.72
C LYS A 124 -1.18 -5.67 -8.00
N VAL A 125 -1.76 -6.33 -7.00
CA VAL A 125 -1.18 -7.49 -6.33
C VAL A 125 -1.68 -8.75 -7.02
N SER A 126 -0.88 -9.81 -7.11
CA SER A 126 -1.34 -11.07 -7.70
C SER A 126 -2.55 -11.62 -6.96
N SER A 127 -3.46 -12.23 -7.70
CA SER A 127 -4.62 -12.94 -7.14
C SER A 127 -4.21 -14.06 -6.17
N ARG A 128 -2.97 -14.56 -6.26
CA ARG A 128 -2.43 -15.56 -5.33
C ARG A 128 -2.11 -14.90 -3.98
N LEU A 129 -1.34 -13.81 -3.98
CA LEU A 129 -0.99 -13.10 -2.76
C LEU A 129 -2.24 -12.50 -2.09
N GLN A 130 -3.12 -11.86 -2.86
CA GLN A 130 -4.36 -11.29 -2.31
C GLN A 130 -5.22 -12.33 -1.60
N ARG A 131 -5.43 -13.52 -2.19
CA ARG A 131 -6.17 -14.62 -1.54
C ARG A 131 -5.49 -15.11 -0.26
N ARG A 132 -4.15 -15.19 -0.27
CA ARG A 132 -3.36 -15.63 0.88
C ARG A 132 -3.48 -14.65 2.06
N LEU A 133 -3.39 -13.35 1.79
CA LEU A 133 -3.53 -12.31 2.82
C LEU A 133 -4.95 -12.23 3.38
N ILE A 134 -5.98 -12.30 2.51
CA ILE A 134 -7.39 -12.34 2.96
C ILE A 134 -7.63 -13.56 3.86
N ALA A 135 -7.18 -14.74 3.45
CA ALA A 135 -7.34 -15.95 4.26
C ALA A 135 -6.60 -15.87 5.61
N ARG A 136 -5.50 -15.13 5.69
CA ARG A 136 -4.79 -14.86 6.95
C ARG A 136 -5.61 -13.97 7.86
N LEU A 137 -6.12 -12.85 7.36
CA LEU A 137 -7.01 -11.95 8.12
C LEU A 137 -8.24 -12.71 8.65
N GLU A 138 -8.87 -13.53 7.81
CA GLU A 138 -10.03 -14.34 8.23
C GLU A 138 -9.68 -15.32 9.36
N ARG A 139 -8.50 -15.95 9.32
CA ARG A 139 -8.05 -16.84 10.41
C ARG A 139 -7.81 -16.09 11.70
N GLU A 140 -7.14 -14.94 11.64
CA GLU A 140 -6.87 -14.10 12.82
C GLU A 140 -8.19 -13.63 13.46
N ARG A 141 -9.19 -13.29 12.64
CA ARG A 141 -10.57 -12.98 13.06
C ARG A 141 -11.34 -14.15 13.68
N CYS A 142 -11.00 -15.40 13.36
CA CYS A 142 -11.62 -16.56 14.02
C CYS A 142 -11.02 -16.84 15.40
N VAL A 143 -9.77 -16.45 15.63
CA VAL A 143 -9.05 -16.71 16.90
C VAL A 143 -9.39 -15.66 17.96
N LEU A 144 -9.62 -14.41 17.54
CA LEU A 144 -10.14 -13.32 18.37
C LEU A 144 -11.67 -13.37 18.28
N SER A 145 -12.38 -13.67 19.36
CA SER A 145 -13.84 -13.95 19.42
C SER A 145 -14.76 -13.12 18.49
N PRO A 146 -15.95 -13.65 18.10
CA PRO A 146 -16.89 -12.96 17.24
C PRO A 146 -17.56 -11.81 18.01
N HIS A 147 -16.93 -10.64 18.04
CA HIS A 147 -17.62 -9.41 18.39
C HIS A 147 -18.58 -9.05 17.25
N PRO A 148 -19.82 -8.62 17.56
CA PRO A 148 -20.81 -8.29 16.55
C PRO A 148 -20.26 -7.22 15.61
N SER A 149 -20.57 -7.35 14.32
CA SER A 149 -20.30 -6.37 13.29
C SER A 149 -21.00 -5.06 13.65
N HIS A 150 -20.36 -4.24 14.48
CA HIS A 150 -20.60 -2.82 14.45
C HIS A 150 -19.95 -2.31 13.17
N GLU A 151 -20.71 -1.59 12.33
CA GLU A 151 -20.13 -0.71 11.32
C GLU A 151 -19.37 0.39 12.08
N SER A 152 -18.14 0.10 12.51
CA SER A 152 -17.19 1.11 12.95
C SER A 152 -16.69 1.82 11.69
N ASN A 153 -16.72 3.15 11.72
CA ASN A 153 -16.07 3.97 10.69
C ASN A 153 -14.55 3.78 10.86
N GLY A 154 -13.99 2.71 10.29
CA GLY A 154 -12.56 2.43 10.40
C GLY A 154 -11.71 3.62 9.94
N ALA A 155 -10.67 3.96 10.69
CA ALA A 155 -9.77 5.06 10.34
C ALA A 155 -8.79 4.64 9.24
N GLU A 156 -8.57 5.55 8.30
CA GLU A 156 -7.63 5.38 7.19
C GLU A 156 -6.34 6.15 7.48
N LEU A 157 -5.22 5.44 7.47
CA LEU A 157 -3.89 6.02 7.46
C LEU A 157 -3.40 6.14 6.03
N ALA A 158 -2.84 7.30 5.71
CA ALA A 158 -1.99 7.47 4.54
C ALA A 158 -0.56 7.66 5.04
N PHE A 159 0.36 6.83 4.59
CA PHE A 159 1.77 7.05 4.85
C PHE A 159 2.55 7.09 3.54
N SER A 160 3.36 8.12 3.42
CA SER A 160 4.31 8.25 2.33
C SER A 160 5.66 7.75 2.82
N THR A 161 6.22 6.79 2.07
CA THR A 161 7.62 6.38 2.23
C THR A 161 8.58 7.31 1.48
N MET A 162 8.06 8.39 0.89
CA MET A 162 8.82 9.41 0.18
C MET A 162 8.66 10.76 0.88
N PRO A 163 9.60 11.15 1.75
CA PRO A 163 9.94 12.55 1.89
C PRO A 163 10.58 13.01 0.58
N ARG A 164 10.26 14.26 0.21
CA ARG A 164 10.92 15.04 -0.84
C ARG A 164 12.44 14.99 -0.71
#